data_AF-A0A4Q2RMZ3-F1
#
_entry.id   AF-A0A4Q2RMZ3-F1
#
_cell.length_a   1.000
_cell.length_b   1.000
_cell.length_c   1.000
_cell.angle_alpha   90.00
_cell.angle_beta   90.00
_cell.angle_gamma   90.00
#
_symmetry.space_group_name_H-M   'P 1'
#
loop_
_entity.id
_entity.type
_entity.pdbx_description
1 polymer ?
#
loop_
_entity_poly.entity_id
_entity_poly.type
_entity_poly.pdbx_seq_one_letter_code
_entity_poly.pdbx_strand_id
1 'polypeptide(L)'
;MRAHRTAAELDAWVATLDAPRDVGTVKAVIRRPVPGQREVLHVGHLDVTEGLVGDSWSTRATRHMPDGAPDPDMQLNVMHHGLVQFLAQDPERDELAGDQMYVDLDLSHDNLPAWSELHIGGPDGAVIVVTEVPHNGCGKFIARFGKDAMTFVNGPEGKPRRLRGLCAKVVRPGTVRPGDEVVVVRPPAPPSDHAAE
;
A
#
# COMPACT_ATOMS: atom_id res chain seq x y z
N MET A 1 9.76 -17.07 18.62
CA MET A 1 9.38 -15.83 17.91
C MET A 1 10.64 -15.07 17.60
N ARG A 2 10.85 -14.64 16.34
CA ARG A 2 12.00 -13.80 15.98
C ARG A 2 11.87 -12.45 16.70
N ALA A 3 12.99 -11.86 17.10
CA ALA A 3 13.00 -10.52 17.67
C ALA A 3 12.50 -9.52 16.62
N HIS A 4 11.71 -8.53 17.03
CA HIS A 4 11.31 -7.43 16.16
C HIS A 4 12.52 -6.55 15.81
N ARG A 5 12.43 -5.85 14.67
CA ARG A 5 13.43 -4.85 14.30
C ARG A 5 13.44 -3.71 15.30
N THR A 6 14.63 -3.33 15.72
CA THR A 6 14.88 -2.19 16.61
C THR A 6 14.80 -0.87 15.84
N ALA A 7 14.63 0.25 16.56
CA ALA A 7 14.71 1.58 15.96
C ALA A 7 16.01 1.81 15.15
N ALA A 8 17.17 1.42 15.69
CA ALA A 8 18.46 1.60 15.02
C ALA A 8 18.56 0.81 13.70
N GLU A 9 18.01 -0.41 13.66
CA GLU A 9 17.95 -1.20 12.44
C GLU A 9 17.02 -0.57 11.39
N LEU A 10 15.90 0.03 11.82
CA LEU A 10 14.95 0.72 10.95
C LEU A 10 15.57 1.98 10.32
N ASP A 11 16.26 2.79 11.13
CA ASP A 11 16.98 3.98 10.68
C ASP A 11 18.10 3.63 9.68
N ALA A 12 18.86 2.56 9.95
CA ALA A 12 19.88 2.08 9.03
C ALA A 12 19.27 1.55 7.72
N TRP A 13 18.15 0.83 7.79
CA TRP A 13 17.49 0.27 6.61
C TRP A 13 16.95 1.36 5.69
N VAL A 14 16.28 2.39 6.23
CA VAL A 14 15.68 3.43 5.38
C VAL A 14 16.72 4.26 4.64
N ALA A 15 17.94 4.39 5.18
CA ALA A 15 19.05 5.03 4.48
C ALA A 15 19.49 4.23 3.24
N THR A 16 19.15 2.94 3.16
CA THR A 16 19.41 2.07 2.00
C THR A 16 18.22 1.94 1.04
N LEU A 17 17.09 2.57 1.37
CA LEU A 17 15.87 2.47 0.57
C LEU A 17 16.07 3.17 -0.77
N ASP A 18 16.25 2.37 -1.81
CA ASP A 18 16.20 2.77 -3.21
C ASP A 18 15.00 2.06 -3.84
N ALA A 19 14.10 2.84 -4.44
CA ALA A 19 12.87 2.32 -5.03
C ALA A 19 12.57 3.08 -6.32
N PRO A 20 12.13 2.38 -7.39
CA PRO A 20 11.87 3.03 -8.65
C PRO A 20 10.70 4.02 -8.52
N ARG A 21 10.80 5.14 -9.23
CA ARG A 21 9.81 6.21 -9.15
C ARG A 21 8.72 6.12 -10.21
N ASP A 22 9.06 5.66 -11.41
CA ASP A 22 8.16 5.70 -12.57
C ASP A 22 7.62 4.32 -12.98
N VAL A 23 8.47 3.28 -12.90
CA VAL A 23 8.12 1.92 -13.29
C VAL A 23 8.59 0.94 -12.22
N GLY A 24 7.61 0.35 -11.53
CA GLY A 24 7.81 -0.64 -10.47
C GLY A 24 7.28 -2.01 -10.83
N THR A 25 7.13 -2.86 -9.82
CA THR A 25 6.60 -4.22 -10.00
C THR A 25 5.74 -4.66 -8.83
N VAL A 26 4.64 -5.37 -9.11
CA VAL A 26 3.88 -6.09 -8.08
C VAL A 26 4.72 -7.26 -7.58
N LYS A 27 4.99 -7.32 -6.28
CA LYS A 27 5.76 -8.41 -5.66
C LYS A 27 4.87 -9.43 -4.97
N ALA A 28 3.71 -9.02 -4.45
CA ALA A 28 2.73 -9.92 -3.86
C ALA A 28 1.31 -9.37 -3.99
N VAL A 29 0.34 -10.29 -4.09
CA VAL A 29 -1.09 -10.00 -4.00
C VAL A 29 -1.65 -10.89 -2.89
N ILE A 30 -2.33 -10.31 -1.91
CA ILE A 30 -2.81 -11.01 -0.71
C ILE A 30 -4.29 -10.70 -0.51
N ARG A 31 -5.10 -11.76 -0.47
CA ARG A 31 -6.51 -11.67 -0.12
C ARG A 31 -6.71 -11.91 1.37
N ARG A 32 -7.59 -11.13 1.99
CA ARG A 32 -7.95 -11.24 3.41
C ARG A 32 -9.45 -11.60 3.49
N PRO A 33 -9.84 -12.86 3.29
CA PRO A 33 -11.24 -13.24 3.12
C PRO A 33 -12.06 -12.98 4.38
N VAL A 34 -11.47 -13.19 5.55
CA VAL A 34 -12.07 -12.93 6.86
C VAL A 34 -11.01 -12.43 7.85
N PRO A 35 -11.39 -11.87 9.02
CA PRO A 35 -10.42 -11.44 10.02
C PRO A 35 -9.44 -12.55 10.41
N GLY A 36 -8.14 -12.24 10.32
CA GLY A 36 -7.06 -13.16 10.68
C GLY A 36 -6.56 -14.07 9.56
N GLN A 37 -7.40 -14.39 8.57
CA GLN A 37 -7.00 -15.23 7.43
C GLN A 37 -6.30 -14.43 6.34
N ARG A 38 -5.36 -15.09 5.66
CA ARG A 38 -4.59 -14.56 4.54
C ARG A 38 -4.48 -15.63 3.47
N GLU A 39 -4.46 -15.19 2.22
CA GLU A 39 -4.24 -16.04 1.07
C GLU A 39 -3.35 -15.30 0.09
N VAL A 40 -2.16 -15.84 -0.14
CA VAL A 40 -1.23 -15.34 -1.15
C VAL A 40 -1.72 -15.80 -2.52
N LEU A 41 -2.00 -14.85 -3.41
CA LEU A 41 -2.55 -15.11 -4.72
C LEU A 41 -1.47 -15.10 -5.79
N HIS A 42 -1.46 -16.13 -6.63
CA HIS A 42 -0.74 -16.09 -7.91
C HIS A 42 -1.47 -15.20 -8.94
N VAL A 43 -2.80 -15.06 -8.79
CA VAL A 43 -3.66 -14.25 -9.65
C VAL A 43 -4.76 -13.62 -8.79
N GLY A 44 -4.84 -12.29 -8.77
CA GLY A 44 -5.93 -11.52 -8.18
C GLY A 44 -6.77 -10.82 -9.25
N HIS A 45 -8.01 -10.47 -8.92
CA HIS A 45 -8.86 -9.64 -9.78
C HIS A 45 -9.27 -8.39 -9.02
N LEU A 46 -9.01 -7.23 -9.61
CA LEU A 46 -9.45 -5.94 -9.13
C LEU A 46 -10.77 -5.57 -9.79
N ASP A 47 -11.74 -5.18 -8.99
CA ASP A 47 -13.07 -4.74 -9.39
C ASP A 47 -13.37 -3.37 -8.76
N VAL A 48 -14.10 -2.52 -9.49
CA VAL A 48 -14.43 -1.15 -9.06
C VAL A 48 -15.38 -1.10 -7.86
N THR A 49 -16.16 -2.16 -7.66
CA THR A 49 -17.14 -2.28 -6.58
C THR A 49 -16.57 -3.08 -5.42
N GLU A 50 -15.85 -4.18 -5.69
CA GLU A 50 -15.38 -5.10 -4.66
C GLU A 50 -13.95 -4.83 -4.17
N GLY A 51 -13.17 -4.00 -4.87
CA GLY A 51 -11.74 -3.87 -4.64
C GLY A 51 -11.01 -5.12 -5.11
N LEU A 52 -10.23 -5.78 -4.24
CA LEU A 52 -9.69 -7.11 -4.56
C LEU A 52 -10.78 -8.17 -4.33
N VAL A 53 -11.22 -8.85 -5.39
CA VAL A 53 -12.33 -9.82 -5.32
C VAL A 53 -12.05 -10.92 -4.28
N GLY A 54 -12.99 -11.07 -3.34
CA GLY A 54 -12.91 -11.98 -2.21
C GLY A 54 -12.11 -11.44 -1.01
N ASP A 55 -11.56 -10.22 -1.05
CA ASP A 55 -11.09 -9.54 0.16
C ASP A 55 -12.28 -9.06 1.01
N SER A 56 -12.08 -9.01 2.32
CA SER A 56 -13.13 -8.58 3.25
C SER A 56 -13.39 -7.08 3.27
N TRP A 57 -12.63 -6.23 2.56
CA TRP A 57 -12.81 -4.77 2.60
C TRP A 57 -14.29 -4.34 2.47
N SER A 58 -15.01 -4.86 1.48
CA SER A 58 -16.42 -4.50 1.20
C SER A 58 -17.41 -4.88 2.31
N THR A 59 -16.97 -5.66 3.30
CA THR A 59 -17.78 -6.07 4.47
C THR A 59 -17.30 -5.43 5.77
N ARG A 60 -16.22 -4.62 5.73
CA ARG A 60 -15.67 -3.96 6.91
C ARG A 60 -16.38 -2.64 7.16
N ALA A 61 -17.35 -2.68 8.07
CA ALA A 61 -17.96 -1.47 8.58
C ALA A 61 -16.90 -0.53 9.17
N THR A 62 -17.07 0.77 8.97
CA THR A 62 -16.16 1.79 9.49
C THR A 62 -16.92 2.96 10.08
N ARG A 63 -16.39 3.50 11.18
CA ARG A 63 -16.91 4.74 11.79
C ARG A 63 -16.59 6.00 11.00
N HIS A 64 -15.75 5.89 9.96
CA HIS A 64 -15.37 7.01 9.11
C HIS A 64 -16.51 7.44 8.17
N MET A 65 -17.40 6.51 7.82
CA MET A 65 -18.56 6.77 6.98
C MET A 65 -19.81 7.01 7.84
N PRO A 66 -20.66 8.01 7.52
CA PRO A 66 -21.85 8.33 8.31
C PRO A 66 -22.85 7.18 8.48
N ASP A 67 -22.94 6.29 7.49
CA ASP A 67 -23.83 5.14 7.44
C ASP A 67 -23.16 3.83 7.90
N GLY A 68 -21.88 3.89 8.30
CA GLY A 68 -21.10 2.73 8.69
C GLY A 68 -20.59 1.87 7.52
N ALA A 69 -20.88 2.24 6.27
CA ALA A 69 -20.43 1.50 5.10
C ALA A 69 -18.90 1.51 4.97
N PRO A 70 -18.28 0.54 4.27
CA PRO A 70 -16.85 0.59 3.95
C PRO A 70 -16.49 1.88 3.22
N ASP A 71 -15.35 2.48 3.57
CA ASP A 71 -14.87 3.69 2.92
C ASP A 71 -14.34 3.35 1.50
N PRO A 72 -14.96 3.87 0.42
CA PRO A 72 -14.56 3.61 -0.96
C PRO A 72 -13.15 4.10 -1.29
N ASP A 73 -12.64 5.10 -0.56
CA ASP A 73 -11.27 5.58 -0.75
C ASP A 73 -10.23 4.70 -0.04
N MET A 74 -10.66 3.64 0.65
CA MET A 74 -9.81 2.66 1.33
C MET A 74 -9.93 1.24 0.75
N GLN A 75 -10.43 1.10 -0.49
CA GLN A 75 -10.63 -0.19 -1.17
C GLN A 75 -9.41 -1.11 -1.11
N LEU A 76 -8.23 -0.56 -1.38
CA LEU A 76 -6.98 -1.28 -1.41
C LEU A 76 -5.97 -0.64 -0.45
N ASN A 77 -5.20 -1.48 0.22
CA ASN A 77 -4.00 -1.09 0.92
C ASN A 77 -2.79 -1.60 0.12
N VAL A 78 -1.83 -0.71 -0.12
CA VAL A 78 -0.60 -0.99 -0.88
C VAL A 78 0.61 -0.61 -0.03
N MET A 79 1.59 -1.50 0.07
CA MET A 79 2.80 -1.27 0.87
C MET A 79 4.08 -1.58 0.10
N HIS A 80 5.18 -0.89 0.43
CA HIS A 80 6.49 -1.14 -0.16
C HIS A 80 7.02 -2.52 0.27
N HIS A 81 7.26 -3.41 -0.69
CA HIS A 81 7.63 -4.80 -0.43
C HIS A 81 8.94 -4.93 0.35
N GLY A 82 9.96 -4.13 0.02
CA GLY A 82 11.26 -4.19 0.70
C GLY A 82 11.17 -3.93 2.21
N LEU A 83 10.22 -3.08 2.64
CA LEU A 83 10.00 -2.86 4.07
C LEU A 83 9.29 -4.05 4.71
N VAL A 84 8.31 -4.63 4.02
CA VAL A 84 7.61 -5.84 4.50
C VAL A 84 8.64 -6.94 4.74
N GLN A 85 9.50 -7.24 3.76
CA GLN A 85 10.54 -8.25 3.90
C GLN A 85 11.50 -7.95 5.06
N PHE A 86 11.91 -6.69 5.19
CA PHE A 86 12.80 -6.27 6.28
C PHE A 86 12.20 -6.52 7.66
N LEU A 87 10.91 -6.19 7.84
CA LEU A 87 10.17 -6.36 9.10
C LEU A 87 9.83 -7.82 9.38
N ALA A 88 9.36 -8.54 8.36
CA ALA A 88 8.93 -9.93 8.44
C ALA A 88 10.09 -10.87 8.76
N GLN A 89 11.28 -10.57 8.21
CA GLN A 89 12.52 -11.36 8.33
C GLN A 89 12.39 -12.79 7.79
N ASP A 90 11.26 -13.09 7.17
CA ASP A 90 10.83 -14.42 6.76
C ASP A 90 9.73 -14.24 5.69
N PRO A 91 9.94 -14.68 4.44
CA PRO A 91 8.98 -14.48 3.36
C PRO A 91 7.58 -15.05 3.66
N GLU A 92 7.50 -16.14 4.43
CA GLU A 92 6.21 -16.73 4.84
C GLU A 92 5.38 -15.80 5.74
N ARG A 93 6.00 -14.74 6.27
CA ARG A 93 5.35 -13.75 7.15
C ARG A 93 5.00 -12.45 6.44
N ASP A 94 5.30 -12.29 5.16
CA ASP A 94 5.04 -11.05 4.44
C ASP A 94 3.54 -10.70 4.47
N GLU A 95 2.65 -11.70 4.36
CA GLU A 95 1.19 -11.53 4.44
C GLU A 95 0.67 -10.95 5.77
N LEU A 96 1.51 -10.95 6.81
CA LEU A 96 1.18 -10.41 8.12
C LEU A 96 1.20 -8.87 8.15
N ALA A 97 1.84 -8.17 7.19
CA ALA A 97 1.66 -6.72 7.05
C ALA A 97 0.19 -6.35 6.82
N GLY A 98 -0.55 -7.22 6.12
CA GLY A 98 -2.01 -7.23 6.13
C GLY A 98 -2.62 -6.28 5.11
N ASP A 99 -1.89 -5.97 4.06
CA ASP A 99 -2.30 -5.16 2.92
C ASP A 99 -2.56 -6.07 1.72
N GLN A 100 -3.32 -5.59 0.73
CA GLN A 100 -3.72 -6.42 -0.40
C GLN A 100 -2.63 -6.53 -1.48
N MET A 101 -1.76 -5.53 -1.59
CA MET A 101 -0.72 -5.49 -2.60
C MET A 101 0.60 -5.02 -2.02
N TYR A 102 1.68 -5.70 -2.39
CA TYR A 102 3.03 -5.25 -2.14
C TYR A 102 3.72 -4.93 -3.46
N VAL A 103 4.33 -3.75 -3.54
CA VAL A 103 4.99 -3.27 -4.75
C VAL A 103 6.41 -2.83 -4.45
N ASP A 104 7.24 -2.88 -5.47
CA ASP A 104 8.58 -2.30 -5.51
C ASP A 104 8.48 -1.00 -6.29
N LEU A 105 8.21 0.07 -5.56
CA LEU A 105 7.92 1.41 -6.08
C LEU A 105 8.05 2.43 -4.93
N ASP A 106 8.57 3.61 -5.22
CA ASP A 106 8.57 4.73 -4.28
C ASP A 106 7.12 5.20 -4.02
N LEU A 107 6.59 4.90 -2.83
CA LEU A 107 5.22 5.25 -2.44
C LEU A 107 5.09 6.63 -1.80
N SER A 108 6.18 7.39 -1.69
CA SER A 108 6.22 8.67 -1.01
C SER A 108 5.17 9.65 -1.52
N HIS A 109 4.80 10.60 -0.67
CA HIS A 109 3.90 11.69 -1.06
C HIS A 109 4.48 12.55 -2.20
N ASP A 110 5.80 12.69 -2.24
CA ASP A 110 6.52 13.41 -3.30
C ASP A 110 6.45 12.68 -4.64
N ASN A 111 6.59 11.35 -4.64
CA ASN A 111 6.51 10.56 -5.87
C ASN A 111 5.08 10.30 -6.34
N LEU A 112 4.17 10.02 -5.40
CA LEU A 112 2.78 9.63 -5.64
C LEU A 112 1.83 10.58 -4.90
N PRO A 113 1.66 11.83 -5.33
CA PRO A 113 0.62 12.68 -4.78
C PRO A 113 -0.76 12.01 -4.91
N ALA A 114 -1.72 12.44 -4.09
CA ALA A 114 -3.09 11.95 -4.23
C ALA A 114 -3.57 12.11 -5.68
N TRP A 115 -4.37 11.16 -6.13
CA TRP A 115 -4.87 11.06 -7.50
C TRP A 115 -3.83 10.62 -8.54
N SER A 116 -2.63 10.21 -8.13
CA SER A 116 -1.73 9.44 -9.01
C SER A 116 -2.35 8.09 -9.34
N GLU A 117 -2.26 7.71 -10.61
CA GLU A 117 -2.68 6.41 -11.11
C GLU A 117 -1.51 5.44 -11.16
N LEU A 118 -1.77 4.19 -10.79
CA LEU A 118 -0.87 3.07 -10.95
C LEU A 118 -1.50 2.11 -11.97
N HIS A 119 -0.89 2.04 -13.16
CA HIS A 119 -1.29 1.17 -14.26
C HIS A 119 -0.56 -0.16 -14.11
N ILE A 120 -1.30 -1.25 -13.96
CA ILE A 120 -0.75 -2.55 -13.56
C ILE A 120 -1.00 -3.57 -14.65
N GLY A 121 0.06 -4.20 -15.16
CA GLY A 121 -0.06 -5.28 -16.16
C GLY A 121 -0.25 -4.78 -17.60
N GLY A 122 0.26 -3.59 -17.92
CA GLY A 122 0.27 -3.02 -19.27
C GLY A 122 -0.94 -2.11 -19.61
N PRO A 123 -1.05 -1.67 -20.88
CA PRO A 123 -2.01 -0.62 -21.30
C PRO A 123 -3.48 -0.94 -21.02
N ASP A 124 -3.86 -2.22 -21.14
CA ASP A 124 -5.23 -2.73 -20.90
C ASP A 124 -5.38 -3.35 -19.50
N GLY A 125 -4.36 -3.22 -18.65
CA GLY A 125 -4.33 -3.80 -17.31
C GLY A 125 -5.17 -3.02 -16.30
N ALA A 126 -5.13 -3.42 -15.03
CA ALA A 126 -5.88 -2.74 -13.98
C ALA A 126 -5.32 -1.34 -13.72
N VAL A 127 -6.16 -0.42 -13.25
CA VAL A 127 -5.72 0.91 -12.77
C VAL A 127 -6.29 1.16 -11.40
N ILE A 128 -5.40 1.52 -10.49
CA ILE A 128 -5.76 2.00 -9.16
C ILE A 128 -5.30 3.43 -9.00
N VAL A 129 -6.06 4.22 -8.25
CA VAL A 129 -5.72 5.61 -7.94
C VAL A 129 -5.41 5.76 -6.47
N VAL A 130 -4.32 6.47 -6.15
CA VAL A 130 -3.95 6.81 -4.77
C VAL A 130 -4.96 7.79 -4.20
N THR A 131 -5.45 7.53 -2.99
CA THR A 131 -6.44 8.40 -2.33
C THR A 131 -5.79 9.27 -1.25
N GLU A 132 -6.53 10.27 -0.77
CA GLU A 132 -6.08 11.17 0.30
C GLU A 132 -6.07 10.50 1.68
N VAL A 133 -6.79 9.39 1.84
CA VAL A 133 -6.95 8.73 3.13
C VAL A 133 -5.62 8.10 3.57
N PRO A 134 -5.07 8.50 4.73
CA PRO A 134 -3.78 7.97 5.18
C PRO A 134 -3.90 6.51 5.62
N HIS A 135 -2.92 5.69 5.24
CA HIS A 135 -2.79 4.33 5.72
C HIS A 135 -1.85 4.26 6.93
N ASN A 136 -2.41 4.20 8.14
CA ASN A 136 -1.62 4.23 9.39
C ASN A 136 -1.52 2.84 10.04
N GLY A 137 -0.40 2.60 10.75
CA GLY A 137 -0.18 1.35 11.50
C GLY A 137 -1.20 1.18 12.64
N CYS A 138 -1.63 -0.05 12.89
CA CYS A 138 -2.63 -0.36 13.94
C CYS A 138 -2.09 -1.36 14.98
N GLY A 139 -2.89 -1.69 16.00
CA GLY A 139 -2.50 -2.63 17.06
C GLY A 139 -2.07 -4.01 16.56
N LYS A 140 -2.63 -4.49 15.44
CA LYS A 140 -2.20 -5.75 14.80
C LYS A 140 -0.78 -5.65 14.24
N PHE A 141 -0.39 -4.47 13.74
CA PHE A 141 0.97 -4.23 13.25
C PHE A 141 1.98 -4.29 14.41
N ILE A 142 1.63 -3.71 15.56
CA ILE A 142 2.45 -3.81 16.79
C ILE A 142 2.61 -5.27 17.23
N ALA A 143 1.52 -6.04 17.24
CA ALA A 143 1.56 -7.45 17.65
C ALA A 143 2.45 -8.30 16.73
N ARG A 144 2.65 -7.90 15.47
CA ARG A 144 3.37 -8.68 14.44
C ARG A 144 4.81 -8.24 14.22
N PHE A 145 5.08 -6.95 14.31
CA PHE A 145 6.38 -6.33 13.98
C PHE A 145 6.92 -5.41 15.07
N GLY A 146 6.19 -5.23 16.17
CA GLY A 146 6.65 -4.48 17.33
C GLY A 146 6.28 -3.00 17.32
N LYS A 147 6.48 -2.39 18.49
CA LYS A 147 6.18 -0.97 18.71
C LYS A 147 7.13 -0.07 17.94
N ASP A 148 8.41 -0.41 17.87
CA ASP A 148 9.42 0.37 17.15
C ASP A 148 9.07 0.49 15.67
N ALA A 149 8.72 -0.62 15.02
CA ALA A 149 8.26 -0.61 13.63
C ALA A 149 7.01 0.27 13.44
N MET A 150 6.01 0.18 14.33
CA MET A 150 4.81 1.01 14.25
C MET A 150 5.13 2.50 14.43
N THR A 151 5.97 2.85 15.41
CA THR A 151 6.38 4.23 15.66
C THR A 151 7.18 4.78 14.48
N PHE A 152 8.05 3.98 13.89
CA PHE A 152 8.87 4.35 12.75
C PHE A 152 8.02 4.64 11.50
N VAL A 153 7.16 3.72 11.08
CA VAL A 153 6.34 3.89 9.86
C VAL A 153 5.32 5.03 9.98
N ASN A 154 4.87 5.35 11.21
CA ASN A 154 3.97 6.47 11.50
C ASN A 154 4.71 7.75 11.94
N GLY A 155 6.05 7.72 11.95
CA GLY A 155 6.91 8.79 12.44
C GLY A 155 7.20 9.88 11.40
N PRO A 156 8.02 10.89 11.75
CA PRO A 156 8.38 11.98 10.86
C PRO A 156 9.15 11.53 9.61
N GLU A 157 9.95 10.45 9.70
CA GLU A 157 10.61 9.84 8.55
C GLU A 157 9.65 8.95 7.73
N GLY A 158 8.81 8.16 8.42
CA GLY A 158 7.97 7.17 7.77
C GLY A 158 6.77 7.74 7.02
N LYS A 159 6.12 8.78 7.56
CA LYS A 159 4.91 9.37 6.98
C LYS A 159 5.14 10.00 5.60
N PRO A 160 6.14 10.89 5.38
CA PRO A 160 6.40 11.47 4.05
C PRO A 160 6.68 10.41 2.99
N ARG A 161 7.32 9.31 3.38
CA ARG A 161 7.67 8.17 2.51
C ARG A 161 6.55 7.14 2.36
N ARG A 162 5.42 7.31 3.07
CA ARG A 162 4.35 6.31 3.19
C ARG A 162 4.87 4.90 3.52
N LEU A 163 5.76 4.79 4.49
CA LEU A 163 6.36 3.50 4.86
C LEU A 163 5.32 2.50 5.36
N ARG A 164 4.23 2.94 6.00
CA ARG A 164 3.14 2.01 6.30
C ARG A 164 2.38 1.58 5.03
N GLY A 165 2.37 2.40 3.99
CA GLY A 165 1.64 2.17 2.75
C GLY A 165 0.70 3.32 2.41
N LEU A 166 -0.11 3.10 1.40
CA LEU A 166 -1.15 4.02 0.94
C LEU A 166 -2.51 3.32 0.82
N CYS A 167 -3.57 4.12 0.85
CA CYS A 167 -4.89 3.70 0.41
C CYS A 167 -5.06 4.01 -1.08
N ALA A 168 -5.74 3.12 -1.78
CA ALA A 168 -6.08 3.27 -3.18
C ALA A 168 -7.49 2.75 -3.46
N LYS A 169 -8.04 3.14 -4.61
CA LYS A 169 -9.28 2.56 -5.15
C LYS A 169 -9.14 2.17 -6.60
N VAL A 170 -9.93 1.21 -7.04
CA VAL A 170 -9.91 0.69 -8.40
C VAL A 170 -10.70 1.64 -9.29
N VAL A 171 -10.09 2.09 -10.39
CA VAL A 171 -10.76 2.94 -11.41
C VAL A 171 -10.88 2.24 -12.76
N ARG A 172 -10.03 1.22 -13.01
CA ARG A 172 -10.20 0.28 -14.12
C ARG A 172 -10.02 -1.15 -13.58
N PRO A 173 -11.02 -2.03 -13.74
CA PRO A 173 -10.90 -3.41 -13.28
C PRO A 173 -9.86 -4.16 -14.12
N GLY A 174 -9.31 -5.24 -13.56
CA GLY A 174 -8.33 -6.03 -14.28
C GLY A 174 -7.67 -7.09 -13.40
N THR A 175 -6.94 -7.99 -14.06
CA THR A 175 -6.16 -9.01 -13.35
C THR A 175 -4.83 -8.44 -12.90
N VAL A 176 -4.39 -8.84 -11.70
CA VAL A 176 -3.07 -8.50 -11.15
C VAL A 176 -2.34 -9.76 -10.69
N ARG A 177 -1.03 -9.82 -10.93
CA ARG A 177 -0.16 -10.94 -10.60
C ARG A 177 1.16 -10.44 -10.03
N PRO A 178 1.81 -11.20 -9.13
CA PRO A 178 3.23 -10.99 -8.86
C PRO A 178 4.03 -11.01 -10.17
N GLY A 179 4.88 -10.02 -10.37
CA GLY A 179 5.65 -9.80 -11.59
C GLY A 179 5.05 -8.78 -12.56
N ASP A 180 3.78 -8.38 -12.39
CA ASP A 180 3.18 -7.35 -13.25
C ASP A 180 3.92 -6.01 -13.07
N GLU A 181 4.22 -5.36 -14.20
CA GLU A 181 4.74 -4.01 -14.23
C GLU A 181 3.73 -3.03 -13.65
N VAL A 182 4.22 -2.03 -12.91
CA VAL A 182 3.42 -0.93 -12.36
C VAL A 182 3.96 0.38 -12.92
N VAL A 183 3.21 1.03 -13.81
CA VAL A 183 3.56 2.32 -14.40
C VAL A 183 2.83 3.44 -13.67
N VAL A 184 3.58 4.46 -13.25
CA VAL A 184 3.06 5.63 -12.54
C VAL A 184 2.62 6.71 -13.53
N VAL A 185 1.38 7.18 -13.37
CA VAL A 185 0.88 8.39 -14.03
C VAL A 185 0.46 9.39 -12.94
N ARG A 186 1.24 10.46 -12.82
CA ARG A 186 1.00 11.50 -11.80
C ARG A 186 -0.04 12.50 -12.33
N PRO A 187 -0.86 13.10 -11.45
CA PRO A 187 -1.73 14.20 -11.85
C PRO A 187 -0.88 15.37 -12.37
N PRO A 188 -1.44 16.22 -13.26
CA PRO A 188 -0.76 17.44 -13.64
C PRO A 188 -0.46 18.28 -12.40
N ALA A 189 0.71 18.93 -12.39
CA ALA A 189 1.05 19.86 -11.33
C ALA A 189 -0.05 20.93 -11.22
N PRO A 190 -0.45 21.36 -10.01
CA PRO A 190 -1.33 22.50 -9.89
C PRO A 190 -0.69 23.69 -10.62
N PRO A 191 -1.48 24.55 -11.30
CA PRO A 191 -0.94 25.74 -11.93
C PRO A 191 -0.16 26.54 -10.88
N SER A 192 1.08 26.91 -11.22
CA SER A 192 1.89 27.75 -10.34
C SER A 192 1.19 29.10 -10.16
N ASP A 193 0.89 29.48 -8.92
CA ASP A 193 0.47 30.85 -8.56
C ASP A 193 1.63 31.83 -8.75
N HIS A 194 2.05 32.05 -9.99
CA HIS A 194 2.97 33.10 -10.39
C HIS A 194 2.55 33.67 -11.75
N ALA A 195 1.48 34.45 -11.73
CA ALA A 195 1.23 35.55 -12.66
C ALA A 195 0.14 36.49 -12.09
N ALA A 196 0.59 37.59 -11.47
CA ALA A 196 -0.10 38.80 -10.95
C ALA A 196 0.32 38.99 -9.48
N GLU A 197 1.10 39.99 -9.07
CA GLU A 197 1.52 41.30 -9.63
C GLU A 197 3.01 41.56 -9.38
#